data_AF-A0A6N9A047-F1
#
_entry.id   AF-A0A6N9A047-F1
#
_cell.length_a   1.000
_cell.length_b   1.000
_cell.length_c   1.000
_cell.angle_alpha   90.00
_cell.angle_beta   90.00
_cell.angle_gamma   90.00
#
_symmetry.space_group_name_H-M   'P 1'
#
loop_
_entity.id
_entity.type
_entity.pdbx_description
1 polymer ?
#
loop_
_entity_poly.entity_id
_entity_poly.type
_entity_poly.pdbx_seq_one_letter_code
_entity_poly.pdbx_strand_id
1 'polypeptide(L)'
;MMSHRKSSKVIVSSASNPYPKKADKISDRAEKDAGRNFGRIARTGILDQFVDRAGNRLLVGIPARYWRGFLKIFTETATEENIKTARARFSEQV
;
A
#
# COMPACT_ATOMS: atom_id res chain seq x y z
N MET A 1 -4.56 -26.76 29.54
CA MET A 1 -3.87 -25.73 28.74
C MET A 1 -4.82 -24.51 28.65
N MET A 2 -4.62 -23.48 29.48
CA MET A 2 -5.56 -22.34 29.58
C MET A 2 -5.24 -21.27 28.52
N SER A 3 -6.13 -21.14 27.54
CA SER A 3 -6.10 -20.06 26.54
C SER A 3 -6.48 -18.73 27.19
N HIS A 4 -5.49 -17.90 27.50
CA HIS A 4 -5.70 -16.52 27.93
C HIS A 4 -6.10 -15.66 26.73
N ARG A 5 -7.40 -15.59 26.41
CA ARG A 5 -7.89 -14.51 25.54
C ARG A 5 -7.75 -13.19 26.31
N LYS A 6 -6.64 -12.48 26.10
CA LYS A 6 -6.52 -11.08 26.51
C LYS A 6 -7.62 -10.30 25.82
N SER A 7 -8.50 -9.66 26.60
CA SER A 7 -9.45 -8.69 26.08
C SER A 7 -8.68 -7.59 25.33
N SER A 8 -8.99 -7.42 24.05
CA SER A 8 -8.35 -6.45 23.15
C SER A 8 -9.34 -5.31 22.87
N LYS A 9 -9.38 -4.32 23.77
CA LYS A 9 -10.24 -3.15 23.62
C LYS A 9 -9.68 -2.21 22.56
N VAL A 10 -10.51 -1.89 21.57
CA VAL A 10 -10.22 -0.90 20.54
C VAL A 10 -10.91 0.41 20.94
N ILE A 11 -10.14 1.50 20.94
CA ILE A 11 -10.60 2.87 21.09
C ILE A 11 -10.89 3.38 19.67
N VAL A 12 -12.17 3.51 19.34
CA VAL A 12 -12.61 4.01 18.04
C VAL A 12 -12.33 5.50 17.92
N SER A 13 -11.90 5.93 16.73
CA SER A 13 -11.74 7.33 16.38
C SER A 13 -13.04 8.11 16.59
N SER A 14 -12.94 9.29 17.22
CA SER A 14 -14.06 10.22 17.36
C SER A 14 -14.14 11.21 16.20
N ALA A 15 -13.32 11.07 15.15
CA ALA A 15 -13.31 11.98 14.02
C ALA A 15 -14.61 11.83 13.21
N SER A 16 -15.38 12.92 13.15
CA SER A 16 -16.66 12.98 12.44
C SER A 16 -16.63 13.93 11.23
N ASN A 17 -15.57 14.71 11.05
CA ASN A 17 -15.43 15.66 9.96
C ASN A 17 -14.64 15.04 8.78
N PRO A 18 -15.06 15.24 7.52
CA PRO A 18 -14.35 14.69 6.35
C PRO A 18 -12.89 15.16 6.22
N TYR A 19 -12.59 16.37 6.69
CA TYR A 19 -11.26 16.97 6.63
C TYR A 19 -10.79 17.36 8.04
N PRO A 20 -10.24 16.40 8.79
CA PRO A 20 -9.74 16.62 10.13
C PRO A 20 -8.48 17.49 10.14
N LYS A 21 -8.25 18.22 11.24
CA LYS A 21 -6.99 18.94 11.47
C LYS A 21 -5.86 17.93 11.69
N LYS A 22 -4.62 18.34 11.43
CA LYS A 22 -3.41 17.48 11.61
C LYS A 22 -3.34 16.78 12.98
N ALA A 23 -3.85 17.43 14.03
CA ALA A 23 -3.81 16.91 15.40
C ALA A 23 -4.98 15.96 15.75
N ASP A 24 -6.00 15.86 14.89
CA ASP A 24 -7.18 15.06 15.19
C ASP A 24 -6.83 13.57 15.14
N LYS A 25 -7.36 12.82 16.11
CA LYS A 25 -7.13 11.37 16.22
C LYS A 25 -8.09 10.63 15.32
N ILE A 26 -7.73 10.54 14.04
CA ILE A 26 -8.59 9.97 12.98
C ILE A 26 -8.56 8.45 12.90
N SER A 27 -7.52 7.83 13.46
CA SER A 27 -7.32 6.38 13.44
C SER A 27 -7.73 5.76 14.76
N ASP A 28 -8.39 4.60 14.68
CA ASP A 28 -8.62 3.70 15.81
C ASP A 28 -7.28 3.29 16.46
N ARG A 29 -7.33 3.00 17.75
CA ARG A 29 -6.14 2.62 18.52
C ARG A 29 -6.47 1.48 19.47
N ALA A 30 -5.58 0.50 19.62
CA ALA A 30 -5.70 -0.42 20.74
C ALA A 30 -5.38 0.32 22.05
N GLU A 31 -6.10 -0.01 23.11
CA GLU A 31 -5.85 0.52 24.46
C GLU A 31 -4.43 0.16 24.94
N LYS A 32 -3.89 -0.98 24.49
CA LYS A 32 -2.54 -1.46 24.82
C LYS A 32 -1.84 -1.92 23.54
N ASP A 33 -0.96 -1.08 23.01
CA ASP A 33 -0.14 -1.38 21.83
C ASP A 33 1.32 -0.95 22.01
N ALA A 34 2.00 -1.51 23.01
CA ALA A 34 3.40 -1.22 23.28
C ALA A 34 4.31 -1.52 22.06
N GLY A 35 3.94 -2.52 21.27
CA GLY A 35 4.67 -2.92 20.07
C GLY A 35 4.38 -2.06 18.82
N ARG A 36 3.43 -1.12 18.90
CA ARG A 36 2.99 -0.29 17.75
C ARG A 36 2.59 -1.15 16.55
N ASN A 37 1.88 -2.23 16.81
CA ASN A 37 1.46 -3.23 15.83
C ASN A 37 -0.04 -3.19 15.52
N PHE A 38 -0.82 -2.37 16.23
CA PHE A 38 -2.24 -2.25 15.96
C PHE A 38 -2.47 -1.75 14.51
N GLY A 39 -3.33 -2.45 13.78
CA GLY A 39 -3.60 -2.18 12.36
C GLY A 39 -2.53 -2.67 11.39
N ARG A 40 -1.40 -3.22 11.86
CA ARG A 40 -0.39 -3.82 10.97
C ARG A 40 -0.78 -5.24 10.64
N ILE A 41 -0.90 -5.52 9.34
CA ILE A 41 -1.03 -6.88 8.85
C ILE A 41 0.37 -7.53 8.96
N ALA A 42 0.43 -8.74 9.51
CA ALA A 42 1.66 -9.52 9.52
C ALA A 42 2.14 -9.79 8.09
N ARG A 43 3.46 -9.91 7.87
CA ARG A 43 4.05 -10.22 6.55
C ARG A 43 3.81 -11.68 6.17
N THR A 44 2.56 -12.04 5.97
CA THR A 44 2.09 -13.40 5.67
C THR A 44 2.10 -13.71 4.18
N GLY A 45 2.52 -12.77 3.33
CA GLY A 45 2.43 -12.89 1.87
C GLY A 45 1.06 -12.52 1.28
N ILE A 46 0.04 -12.25 2.12
CA ILE A 46 -1.31 -11.93 1.65
C ILE A 46 -1.34 -10.64 0.81
N LEU A 47 -0.52 -9.66 1.19
CA LEU A 47 -0.36 -8.42 0.44
C LEU A 47 0.38 -8.64 -0.87
N ASP A 48 1.37 -9.54 -0.92
CA ASP A 48 2.10 -9.87 -2.15
C ASP A 48 1.15 -10.50 -3.17
N GLN A 49 0.33 -11.47 -2.74
CA GLN A 49 -0.71 -12.07 -3.58
C GLN A 49 -1.74 -11.03 -4.06
N PHE A 50 -2.10 -10.08 -3.19
CA PHE A 50 -2.99 -8.99 -3.59
C PHE A 50 -2.34 -8.10 -4.66
N VAL A 51 -1.08 -7.73 -4.48
CA VAL A 51 -0.32 -6.92 -5.45
C VAL A 51 -0.21 -7.64 -6.80
N ASP A 52 0.07 -8.95 -6.79
CA ASP A 52 0.14 -9.75 -8.01
C ASP A 52 -1.21 -9.80 -8.75
N ARG A 53 -2.30 -10.09 -8.03
CA ARG A 53 -3.64 -10.06 -8.61
C ARG A 53 -4.00 -8.69 -9.17
N ALA A 54 -3.69 -7.62 -8.43
CA ALA A 54 -3.94 -6.26 -8.88
C ALA A 54 -3.10 -5.91 -10.12
N GLY A 55 -1.84 -6.34 -10.17
CA GLY A 55 -0.94 -6.13 -11.30
C GLY A 55 -1.36 -6.90 -12.56
N ASN A 56 -2.01 -8.05 -12.40
CA ASN A 56 -2.47 -8.89 -13.50
C ASN A 56 -3.84 -8.47 -14.05
N ARG A 57 -4.59 -7.61 -13.33
CA ARG A 57 -5.86 -7.08 -13.82
C ARG A 57 -5.67 -6.29 -15.11
N LEU A 58 -6.48 -6.57 -16.12
CA LEU A 58 -6.49 -5.83 -17.37
C LEU A 58 -7.09 -4.45 -17.17
N LEU A 59 -6.38 -3.42 -17.62
CA LEU A 59 -6.85 -2.05 -17.76
C LEU A 59 -6.75 -1.71 -19.24
N VAL A 60 -7.90 -1.45 -19.88
CA VAL A 60 -7.96 -1.21 -21.34
C VAL A 60 -7.22 -2.28 -22.15
N GLY A 61 -7.37 -3.55 -21.75
CA GLY A 61 -6.78 -4.71 -22.43
C GLY A 61 -5.32 -5.02 -22.07
N ILE A 62 -4.64 -4.17 -21.29
CA ILE A 62 -3.23 -4.38 -20.89
C ILE A 62 -3.16 -4.62 -19.37
N PRO A 63 -2.40 -5.64 -18.90
CA PRO A 63 -2.19 -5.84 -17.46
C PRO A 63 -1.65 -4.57 -16.75
N ALA A 64 -2.23 -4.23 -15.61
CA ALA A 64 -1.90 -3.04 -14.84
C ALA A 64 -0.40 -2.90 -14.50
N ARG A 65 0.33 -4.02 -14.36
CA ARG A 65 1.79 -4.01 -14.15
C ARG A 65 2.56 -3.31 -15.28
N TYR A 66 2.12 -3.44 -16.53
CA TYR A 66 2.79 -2.79 -17.67
C TYR A 66 2.49 -1.29 -17.70
N TRP A 67 1.25 -0.89 -17.41
CA TRP A 67 0.92 0.53 -17.21
C TRP A 67 1.76 1.17 -16.11
N ARG A 68 1.89 0.50 -14.96
CA ARG A 68 2.75 0.96 -13.86
C ARG A 68 4.21 1.07 -14.27
N GLY A 69 4.73 0.08 -15.00
CA GLY A 69 6.10 0.10 -15.52
C GLY A 69 6.33 1.27 -16.47
N PHE A 70 5.42 1.46 -17.43
CA PHE A 70 5.46 2.56 -18.38
C PHE A 70 5.40 3.94 -17.71
N LEU A 71 4.43 4.17 -16.82
CA LEU A 71 4.27 5.47 -16.15
C LEU A 71 5.46 5.82 -15.24
N LYS A 72 6.12 4.81 -14.65
CA LYS A 72 7.34 5.00 -13.84
C LYS A 72 8.52 5.52 -14.65
N ILE A 73 8.52 5.40 -15.97
CA ILE A 73 9.57 5.95 -16.83
C ILE A 73 9.52 7.48 -16.81
N PHE A 74 8.32 8.07 -16.67
CA PHE A 74 8.07 9.50 -16.82
C PHE A 74 7.78 10.15 -15.47
N THR A 75 8.80 10.27 -14.61
CA THR A 75 8.70 11.01 -13.34
C THR A 75 9.08 12.47 -13.54
N GLU A 76 8.64 13.37 -12.64
CA GLU A 76 8.97 14.80 -12.68
C GLU A 76 10.48 15.09 -12.73
N THR A 77 11.29 14.20 -12.15
CA THR A 77 12.75 14.30 -12.08
C THR A 77 13.49 13.55 -13.18
N ALA A 78 12.78 12.90 -14.12
CA ALA A 78 13.41 12.10 -15.16
C ALA A 78 14.01 12.99 -16.26
N THR A 79 15.30 12.83 -16.55
CA THR A 79 15.96 13.43 -17.72
C THR A 79 15.67 12.64 -18.98
N GLU A 80 15.95 13.21 -20.14
CA GLU A 80 15.78 12.53 -21.42
C GLU A 80 16.63 11.25 -21.52
N GLU A 81 17.89 11.29 -21.08
CA GLU A 81 18.76 10.11 -20.97
C GLU A 81 18.17 9.03 -20.06
N ASN A 82 17.61 9.42 -18.91
CA ASN A 82 16.96 8.48 -17.99
C ASN A 82 15.76 7.79 -18.65
N ILE A 83 14.93 8.57 -19.36
CA ILE A 83 13.77 8.07 -20.08
C ILE A 83 14.19 7.12 -21.21
N LYS A 84 15.18 7.48 -22.03
CA LYS A 84 15.68 6.63 -23.13
C LYS A 84 16.18 5.30 -22.59
N THR A 85 16.99 5.33 -21.54
CA THR A 85 17.55 4.13 -20.90
C THR A 85 16.44 3.25 -20.30
N ALA A 86 15.50 3.85 -19.57
CA ALA A 86 14.41 3.11 -18.94
C ALA A 86 13.41 2.53 -19.97
N ARG A 87 13.15 3.25 -21.07
CA ARG A 87 12.33 2.73 -22.18
C ARG A 87 12.97 1.53 -22.85
N ALA A 88 14.27 1.57 -23.15
CA ALA A 88 14.98 0.46 -23.78
C ALA A 88 14.88 -0.82 -22.93
N ARG A 89 15.13 -0.70 -21.62
CA ARG A 89 14.97 -1.82 -20.67
C ARG A 89 13.53 -2.32 -20.58
N PHE A 90 12.56 -1.41 -20.62
CA PHE A 90 11.14 -1.79 -20.57
C PHE A 90 10.71 -2.56 -21.82
N SER A 91 11.19 -2.18 -23.01
CA SER A 91 10.89 -2.91 -24.25
C SER A 91 11.49 -4.32 -24.30
N GLU A 92 12.54 -4.60 -23.53
CA GLU A 92 13.13 -5.95 -23.42
C GLU A 92 12.35 -6.87 -22.47
N GLN A 93 11.46 -6.32 -21.65
CA GLN A 93 10.72 -7.04 -20.59
C GLN A 93 9.26 -7.38 -20.96
N VAL A 94 8.77 -6.86 -22.08
CA VAL A 94 7.41 -7.06 -22.59
C VAL A 94 7.48 -7.97 -23.82
#